data_AF-A0A562PJP2-F1
#
_entry.id   AF-A0A562PJP2-F1
#
_cell.length_a   1.000
_cell.length_b   1.000
_cell.length_c   1.000
_cell.angle_alpha   90.00
_cell.angle_beta   90.00
_cell.angle_gamma   90.00
#
_symmetry.space_group_name_H-M   'P 1'
#
loop_
_entity.id
_entity.type
_entity.pdbx_description
1 polymer ?
#
loop_
_entity_poly.entity_id
_entity_poly.type
_entity_poly.pdbx_seq_one_letter_code
_entity_poly.pdbx_strand_id
1 'polypeptide(L)' 'MTIKEITLELDKKAVSGIEITKRRGMLTSTWLIYKKEKCYYYFDVNEKIIFDENHKYSAEELEMEFQDSNFELDCEII' A
#
# COMPACT_ATOMS: atom_id res chain seq x y z
N MET A 1 7.37 9.23 -2.37
CA MET A 1 6.35 9.37 -1.32
C MET A 1 6.68 8.42 -0.18
N THR A 2 6.35 8.76 1.06
CA THR A 2 6.36 7.84 2.20
C THR A 2 5.07 7.03 2.23
N ILE A 3 5.04 5.89 2.92
CA ILE A 3 3.81 5.10 3.06
C ILE A 3 2.67 5.89 3.69
N LYS A 4 2.99 6.82 4.60
CA LYS A 4 2.03 7.74 5.22
C LYS A 4 1.36 8.67 4.21
N GLU A 5 2.11 9.15 3.22
CA GLU A 5 1.53 9.97 2.15
C GLU A 5 0.61 9.12 1.25
N ILE A 6 0.98 7.85 0.99
CA ILE A 6 0.14 6.92 0.23
C ILE A 6 -1.19 6.65 0.95
N THR A 7 -1.17 6.35 2.25
CA THR A 7 -2.39 6.11 3.03
C THR A 7 -3.27 7.35 3.12
N LEU A 8 -2.68 8.54 3.24
CA LEU A 8 -3.44 9.80 3.18
C LEU A 8 -4.11 10.02 1.82
N GLU A 9 -3.49 9.62 0.71
CA GLU A 9 -4.11 9.71 -0.62
C GLU A 9 -5.24 8.68 -0.80
N LEU A 10 -5.05 7.45 -0.31
CA LEU A 10 -6.13 6.44 -0.22
C LEU A 10 -7.32 6.94 0.60
N ASP A 11 -7.07 7.68 1.68
CA ASP A 11 -8.11 8.19 2.57
C ASP A 11 -8.95 9.31 1.95
N LYS A 12 -8.34 10.13 1.09
CA LYS A 12 -9.00 11.26 0.43
C LYS A 12 -9.80 10.82 -0.79
N LYS A 13 -9.35 9.76 -1.48
CA LYS A 13 -9.91 9.32 -2.75
C LYS A 13 -10.98 8.26 -2.50
N ALA A 14 -12.08 8.34 -3.22
CA ALA A 14 -13.12 7.30 -3.22
C ALA A 14 -12.70 6.11 -4.10
N VAL A 15 -11.46 5.64 -3.94
CA VAL A 15 -10.88 4.51 -4.69
C VAL A 15 -10.77 3.30 -3.78
N SER A 16 -10.89 2.11 -4.36
CA SER A 16 -10.81 0.84 -3.63
C SER A 16 -9.35 0.51 -3.25
N GLY A 17 -8.40 0.90 -4.10
CA GLY A 17 -6.97 0.69 -3.89
C GLY A 17 -6.10 1.50 -4.85
N ILE A 18 -4.78 1.33 -4.71
CA ILE A 18 -3.78 1.96 -5.56
C ILE A 18 -2.65 0.95 -5.82
N GLU A 19 -2.20 0.85 -7.06
CA GLU A 19 -0.91 0.26 -7.42
C GLU A 19 0.22 1.24 -7.14
N ILE A 20 1.27 0.75 -6.47
CA ILE A 20 2.43 1.53 -6.10
C ILE A 20 3.73 0.81 -6.42
N THR A 21 4.75 1.58 -6.79
CA THR A 21 6.12 1.09 -6.91
C THR A 21 6.85 1.38 -5.61
N LYS A 22 7.25 0.32 -4.90
CA LYS A 22 8.08 0.37 -3.69
C LYS A 22 9.56 0.34 -4.09
N ARG A 23 10.33 1.29 -3.57
CA ARG A 23 11.79 1.38 -3.71
C ARG A 23 12.47 1.31 -2.34
N ARG A 24 13.45 0.41 -2.20
CA ARG A 24 14.33 0.32 -1.02
C ARG A 24 15.78 0.23 -1.50
N GLY A 25 16.49 1.36 -1.48
CA GLY A 25 17.81 1.47 -2.12
C GLY A 25 17.70 1.28 -3.64
N MET A 26 18.44 0.31 -4.19
CA MET A 26 18.38 -0.03 -5.62
C MET A 26 17.26 -1.03 -5.98
N LEU A 27 16.62 -1.64 -4.98
CA LEU A 27 15.56 -2.62 -5.21
C LEU A 27 14.24 -1.90 -5.47
N THR A 28 13.54 -2.35 -6.52
CA THR A 28 12.22 -1.84 -6.91
C THR A 28 11.27 -3.01 -7.11
N SER A 29 10.00 -2.81 -6.76
CA SER A 29 8.94 -3.84 -6.82
C SER A 29 7.58 -3.16 -6.89
N THR A 30 6.63 -3.80 -7.57
CA THR A 30 5.26 -3.27 -7.75
C THR A 30 4.31 -3.98 -6.80
N TRP A 31 3.50 -3.20 -6.10
CA TRP A 31 2.61 -3.65 -5.04
C TRP A 31 1.25 -2.99 -5.16
N LEU A 32 0.26 -3.59 -4.52
CA LEU A 32 -1.09 -3.07 -4.42
C LEU A 32 -1.37 -2.73 -2.97
N ILE A 33 -1.94 -1.56 -2.72
CA ILE A 33 -2.45 -1.16 -1.42
C ILE A 33 -3.95 -0.86 -1.51
N TYR A 34 -4.74 -1.51 -0.67
CA TYR A 34 -6.18 -1.31 -0.58
C TYR A 34 -6.54 -0.74 0.78
N LYS A 35 -7.62 0.04 0.83
CA LYS A 35 -8.25 0.44 2.09
C LYS A 35 -9.60 -0.24 2.22
N LYS A 36 -9.84 -0.93 3.33
CA LYS A 36 -11.16 -1.42 3.70
C LYS A 36 -11.46 -1.06 5.14
N GLU A 37 -12.57 -0.36 5.34
CA GLU A 37 -12.98 0.18 6.64
C GLU A 37 -11.85 1.02 7.29
N LYS A 38 -11.24 0.52 8.37
CA LYS A 38 -10.15 1.17 9.12
C LYS A 38 -8.80 0.50 8.94
N CYS A 39 -8.70 -0.47 8.02
CA CYS A 39 -7.49 -1.24 7.80
C CYS A 39 -6.99 -1.08 6.37
N TYR A 40 -5.69 -1.28 6.21
CA TYR A 40 -5.02 -1.33 4.93
C TYR A 40 -4.65 -2.76 4.62
N TYR A 41 -4.62 -3.08 3.33
CA TYR A 41 -4.21 -4.38 2.85
C TYR A 41 -3.15 -4.22 1.78
N TYR A 42 -2.07 -5.00 1.89
CA TYR A 42 -0.89 -4.83 1.05
C TYR A 42 -0.54 -6.16 0.36
N PHE A 43 -0.36 -6.13 -0.96
CA PHE A 43 -0.16 -7.33 -1.78
C PHE A 43 0.93 -7.11 -2.83
N ASP A 44 1.74 -8.14 -3.11
CA ASP A 44 2.57 -8.12 -4.33
C ASP A 44 1.64 -8.22 -5.54
N VAL A 45 1.96 -7.53 -6.65
CA VAL A 45 1.12 -7.54 -7.85
C VAL A 45 0.93 -8.93 -8.46
N ASN A 46 1.87 -9.85 -8.19
CA ASN A 46 1.82 -11.23 -8.68
C ASN A 46 1.04 -12.17 -7.75
N GLU A 47 0.58 -11.68 -6.60
CA GLU A 47 -0.12 -12.46 -5.60
C GLU A 47 -1.63 -12.54 -5.89
N LYS A 48 -2.26 -13.66 -5.49
CA LYS A 48 -3.71 -13.73 -5.44
C LYS A 48 -4.23 -12.87 -4.28
N ILE A 49 -5.04 -11.85 -4.60
CA ILE A 49 -5.61 -10.93 -3.62
C ILE A 49 -6.62 -11.67 -2.72
N ILE A 50 -6.28 -11.81 -1.44
CA ILE A 50 -7.16 -12.36 -0.40
C ILE A 50 -7.12 -11.41 0.81
N PHE A 51 -8.27 -10.83 1.14
CA PHE A 51 -8.40 -9.91 2.29
C PHE A 51 -8.54 -10.71 3.59
N ASP A 52 -7.42 -11.22 4.09
CA ASP A 52 -7.32 -11.93 5.38
C ASP A 52 -6.45 -11.16 6.38
N GLU A 53 -6.30 -11.70 7.59
CA GLU A 53 -5.49 -11.05 8.64
C GLU A 53 -3.98 -11.06 8.34
N ASN A 54 -3.49 -11.89 7.40
CA ASN A 54 -2.05 -11.95 7.08
C ASN A 54 -1.60 -10.75 6.25
N HIS A 55 -2.52 -10.16 5.47
CA HIS A 55 -2.25 -9.02 4.60
C HIS A 55 -2.74 -7.70 5.20
N LYS A 56 -3.32 -7.74 6.40
CA LYS A 56 -4.00 -6.63 7.03
C LYS A 56 -3.04 -5.86 7.92
N TYR A 57 -3.07 -4.55 7.78
CA TYR A 57 -2.25 -3.62 8.54
C TYR A 57 -3.09 -2.47 9.08
N SER A 58 -2.77 -2.04 10.28
CA SER A 58 -3.04 -0.69 10.76
C SER A 58 -2.09 0.33 10.10
N ALA A 59 -2.42 1.62 10.20
CA ALA A 59 -1.53 2.68 9.71
C ALA A 59 -0.16 2.64 10.39
N GLU A 60 -0.13 2.34 11.69
CA GLU A 60 1.09 2.28 12.51
C GLU A 60 1.99 1.11 12.08
N GLU A 61 1.41 -0.06 11.81
CA GLU A 61 2.15 -1.22 11.30
C GLU A 61 2.73 -0.94 9.91
N LEU A 62 1.98 -0.29 9.01
CA LEU A 62 2.50 0.14 7.71
C LEU A 62 3.68 1.10 7.85
N GLU A 63 3.54 2.13 8.69
CA GLU A 63 4.61 3.11 8.92
C GLU A 63 5.88 2.44 9.45
N MET A 64 5.75 1.47 10.36
CA MET A 64 6.87 0.73 10.92
C MET A 64 7.53 -0.22 9.92
N GLU A 65 6.75 -1.02 9.21
CA GLU A 65 7.24 -2.00 8.22
C GLU A 65 7.96 -1.31 7.04
N PHE A 66 7.47 -0.12 6.66
CA PHE A 66 7.93 0.57 5.46
C PHE A 66 8.68 1.88 5.72
N GLN A 67 9.15 2.13 6.95
CA GLN A 67 9.87 3.36 7.32
C GLN A 67 11.10 3.66 6.44
N ASP A 68 11.78 2.64 5.92
CA ASP A 68 12.96 2.78 5.05
C ASP A 68 12.63 2.76 3.55
N SER A 69 11.35 2.74 3.19
CA SER A 69 10.90 2.57 1.80
C SER A 69 10.36 3.88 1.24
N ASN A 70 10.58 4.08 -0.06
CA ASN A 70 9.97 5.16 -0.82
C ASN A 70 9.01 4.57 -1.85
N PHE A 71 7.95 5.32 -2.16
CA PHE A 71 6.84 4.86 -2.99
C PHE A 71 6.55 5.85 -4.11
N GLU A 72 6.07 5.33 -5.22
CA GLU A 72 5.47 6.08 -6.34
C GLU A 72 4.06 5.55 -6.56
N LEU A 73 3.11 6.44 -6.84
CA LEU A 73 1.74 6.08 -7.20
C LEU A 73 1.71 5.77 -8.70
N ASP A 74 1.29 4.57 -9.06
CA ASP A 74 1.27 4.14 -10.46
C ASP A 74 -0.15 4.24 -11.04
N CYS A 75 -1.13 3.58 -10.42
CA CYS A 75 -2.51 3.54 -10.93
C CYS A 75 -3.55 3.43 -9.81
N GLU A 76 -4.70 4.07 -9.98
CA GLU A 76 -5.85 3.93 -9.08
C GLU A 76 -6.69 2.70 -9.44
N ILE A 77 -7.17 1.99 -8.43
CA ILE A 77 -8.02 0.81 -8.57
C ILE A 77 -9.42 1.18 -8.08
N ILE A 78 -10.38 1.20 -9.00
CA ILE A 78 -11.78 1.60 -8.78
C ILE A 78 -12.61 0.38 -8.41
#